data_AF-A0A7G7Z5Z1-F1
#
_entry.id   AF-A0A7G7Z5Z1-F1
#
_cell.length_a   1.000
_cell.length_b   1.000
_cell.length_c   1.000
_cell.angle_alpha   90.00
_cell.angle_beta   90.00
_cell.angle_gamma   90.00
#
_symmetry.space_group_name_H-M   'P 1'
#
loop_
_entity.id
_entity.type
_entity.pdbx_description
1 polymer ?
#
loop_
_entity_poly.entity_id
_entity_poly.type
_entity_poly.pdbx_seq_one_letter_code
_entity_poly.pdbx_strand_id
1 'polypeptide(L)'
;MQREQRIEISQAGLQLAIQEIKDDMFDTPACDFTVAKLLGHCGQTDQAEQILDEMLLKWGASPDVQALRQNGYAAIRSGDPTIANAEEALGKPQHDESPALEVI
;
A
#
# COMPACT_ATOMS: atom_id res chain seq x y z
N MET A 1 -11.61 0.87 -21.88
CA MET A 1 -10.45 1.68 -21.47
C MET A 1 -10.87 2.48 -20.24
N GLN A 2 -10.59 1.97 -19.04
CA GLN A 2 -10.75 2.78 -17.83
C GLN A 2 -9.68 3.87 -17.90
N ARG A 3 -10.10 5.14 -17.95
CA ARG A 3 -9.17 6.27 -17.77
C ARG A 3 -8.84 6.30 -16.29
N GLU A 4 -7.72 5.69 -15.91
CA GLU A 4 -7.11 5.86 -14.59
C GLU A 4 -7.01 7.37 -14.31
N GLN A 5 -7.77 7.87 -13.34
CA GLN A 5 -7.74 9.26 -12.92
C GLN A 5 -6.49 9.47 -12.08
N ARG A 6 -5.33 9.57 -12.74
CA ARG A 6 -4.09 9.96 -12.08
C ARG A 6 -4.23 11.43 -11.65
N ILE A 7 -3.93 11.73 -10.39
CA ILE A 7 -4.01 13.09 -9.89
C ILE A 7 -2.84 13.90 -10.45
N GLU A 8 -3.16 15.01 -11.11
CA GLU A 8 -2.19 16.05 -11.44
C GLU A 8 -1.85 16.84 -10.17
N ILE A 9 -0.80 16.43 -9.47
CA ILE A 9 -0.21 17.15 -8.34
C ILE A 9 1.09 17.82 -8.78
N SER A 10 1.35 19.03 -8.29
CA SER A 10 2.66 19.65 -8.50
C SER A 10 3.74 18.85 -7.76
N GLN A 11 4.97 18.84 -8.28
CA GLN A 11 6.09 18.14 -7.62
C GLN A 11 6.29 18.62 -6.17
N ALA A 12 6.15 19.92 -5.92
CA ALA A 12 6.23 20.48 -4.57
C ALA A 12 5.10 20.01 -3.66
N GLY A 13 3.87 19.92 -4.17
CA GLY A 13 2.73 19.39 -3.44
C GLY A 13 2.89 17.91 -3.10
N LEU A 14 3.46 17.12 -4.01
CA LEU A 14 3.74 15.70 -3.78
C LEU A 14 4.82 15.50 -2.71
N GLN A 15 5.89 16.28 -2.74
CA GLN A 15 6.90 16.25 -1.69
C GLN A 15 6.34 16.63 -0.33
N LEU A 16 5.46 17.64 -0.26
CA LEU A 16 4.80 18.03 0.98
C LEU A 16 3.93 16.89 1.52
N ALA A 17 3.08 16.28 0.69
CA ALA A 17 2.23 15.17 1.10
C ALA A 17 3.04 13.96 1.59
N ILE A 18 4.16 13.65 0.93
CA ILE A 18 5.09 12.59 1.38
C ILE A 18 5.68 12.94 2.76
N GLN A 19 6.05 14.20 2.99
CA GLN A 19 6.59 14.62 4.27
C GLN A 19 5.53 14.54 5.38
N GLU A 20 4.30 14.95 5.09
CA GLU A 20 3.19 14.84 6.04
C GLU A 20 2.91 13.38 6.43
N ILE A 21 2.92 12.46 5.45
CA ILE A 21 2.80 11.01 5.73
C ILE A 21 3.93 10.53 6.63
N LYS A 22 5.17 10.94 6.36
CA LYS A 22 6.34 10.54 7.16
C LYS A 22 6.31 11.09 8.57
N ASP A 23 5.85 12.32 8.75
CA ASP A 23 5.74 12.98 10.05
C ASP A 23 4.63 12.35 10.90
N ASP A 24 3.53 11.91 10.27
CA ASP A 24 2.39 11.28 10.96
C ASP A 24 2.64 9.80 11.28
N MET A 25 3.16 9.03 10.31
CA MET A 25 3.31 7.58 10.43
C MET A 25 4.69 7.13 10.95
N PHE A 26 5.65 8.06 11.06
CA PHE A 26 7.04 7.79 11.40
C PHE A 26 7.70 6.76 10.48
N ASP A 27 8.94 6.38 10.78
CA ASP A 27 9.68 5.39 9.99
C ASP A 27 9.13 3.98 10.29
N THR A 28 8.09 3.59 9.55
CA THR A 28 7.41 2.30 9.68
C THR A 28 7.20 1.66 8.30
N PRO A 29 7.03 0.32 8.22
CA PRO A 29 6.70 -0.34 6.96
C PRO A 29 5.39 0.17 6.34
N ALA A 30 4.43 0.56 7.19
CA ALA A 30 3.16 1.13 6.76
C ALA A 30 3.34 2.52 6.12
N CYS A 31 4.29 3.32 6.60
CA CYS A 31 4.66 4.59 5.98
C CYS A 31 5.19 4.36 4.56
N ASP A 32 6.16 3.45 4.37
CA ASP A 32 6.74 3.16 3.06
C ASP A 32 5.68 2.65 2.06
N PHE A 33 4.75 1.80 2.52
CA PHE A 33 3.58 1.38 1.73
C PHE A 33 2.69 2.56 1.31
N THR A 34 2.36 3.46 2.25
CA THR A 34 1.46 4.60 2.00
C THR A 34 2.08 5.61 1.03
N VAL A 35 3.40 5.85 1.16
CA VAL A 35 4.16 6.69 0.23
C VAL A 35 4.20 6.05 -1.16
N ALA A 36 4.48 4.76 -1.28
CA ALA A 36 4.48 4.06 -2.58
C ALA A 36 3.11 4.14 -3.26
N LYS A 37 2.02 3.99 -2.50
CA LYS A 37 0.66 4.10 -3.02
C LYS A 37 0.36 5.49 -3.57
N LEU A 38 0.73 6.54 -2.84
CA LEU A 38 0.59 7.93 -3.29
C LEU A 38 1.37 8.17 -4.59
N LEU A 39 2.63 7.71 -4.65
CA LEU A 39 3.48 7.84 -5.84
C LEU A 39 2.88 7.15 -7.05
N GLY A 40 2.36 5.92 -6.90
CA GLY A 40 1.67 5.20 -7.97
C GLY A 40 0.47 5.97 -8.51
N HIS A 41 -0.33 6.57 -7.60
CA HIS A 41 -1.48 7.38 -7.97
C HIS A 41 -1.12 8.67 -8.71
N CYS A 42 0.01 9.27 -8.36
CA CYS A 42 0.55 10.46 -9.03
C CYS A 42 1.31 10.14 -10.34
N GLY A 43 1.34 8.87 -10.77
CA GLY A 43 2.05 8.48 -11.98
C GLY A 43 3.56 8.24 -11.81
N GLN A 44 4.08 8.33 -10.59
CA GLN A 44 5.48 8.00 -10.27
C GLN A 44 5.63 6.51 -9.95
N THR A 45 5.23 5.65 -10.88
CA THR A 45 5.21 4.19 -10.66
C THR A 45 6.60 3.61 -10.42
N ASP A 46 7.63 4.06 -11.13
CA ASP A 46 9.00 3.57 -10.92
C ASP A 46 9.50 3.84 -9.49
N GLN A 47 9.21 5.04 -8.97
CA GLN A 47 9.60 5.43 -7.62
C GLN A 47 8.78 4.68 -6.56
N ALA A 48 7.49 4.42 -6.84
CA ALA A 48 6.63 3.63 -5.98
C ALA A 48 7.14 2.18 -5.85
N GLU A 49 7.45 1.54 -6.97
CA GLU A 49 7.97 0.17 -7.01
C GLU A 49 9.32 0.06 -6.32
N GLN A 50 10.20 1.05 -6.51
CA GLN A 50 11.49 1.10 -5.82
C GLN A 50 11.33 1.07 -4.29
N ILE A 51 10.43 1.87 -3.74
CA ILE A 51 10.17 1.88 -2.28
C ILE A 51 9.69 0.50 -1.82
N LEU A 52 8.80 -0.15 -2.57
CA LEU A 52 8.29 -1.48 -2.24
C LEU A 52 9.38 -2.57 -2.29
N ASP A 53 10.33 -2.47 -3.23
CA ASP A 53 11.47 -3.38 -3.28
C ASP A 53 12.45 -3.15 -2.11
N GLU A 54 12.65 -1.89 -1.71
CA GLU A 54 13.48 -1.52 -0.58
C GLU A 54 12.86 -1.90 0.77
N MET A 55 11.53 -2.07 0.87
CA MET A 55 10.87 -2.46 2.12
C MET A 55 11.43 -3.75 2.73
N LEU A 56 11.75 -4.76 1.91
CA LEU A 56 12.31 -6.03 2.43
C LEU A 56 13.73 -5.86 2.95
N LEU A 57 14.51 -4.95 2.36
CA LEU A 57 15.86 -4.65 2.79
C LEU A 57 15.86 -3.85 4.11
N LYS A 58 14.91 -2.93 4.25
CA LYS A 58 14.81 -2.01 5.39
C LYS A 58 14.11 -2.64 6.61
N TRP A 59 13.01 -3.36 6.38
CA TRP A 59 12.13 -3.86 7.45
C TRP A 59 12.19 -5.38 7.66
N GLY A 60 12.87 -6.10 6.77
CA GLY A 60 12.91 -7.56 6.77
C GLY A 60 11.66 -8.20 6.16
N ALA A 61 11.68 -9.53 6.01
CA ALA A 61 10.66 -10.28 5.27
C ALA A 61 9.56 -10.88 6.18
N SER A 62 9.13 -10.16 7.23
CA SER A 62 8.01 -10.62 8.05
C SER A 62 6.75 -10.79 7.19
N PRO A 63 5.80 -11.68 7.58
CA PRO A 63 4.56 -11.87 6.83
C PRO A 63 3.80 -10.55 6.59
N ASP A 64 3.78 -9.67 7.58
CA ASP A 64 3.13 -8.35 7.49
C ASP A 64 3.81 -7.44 6.44
N VAL A 65 5.15 -7.36 6.45
CA VAL A 65 5.90 -6.55 5.48
C VAL A 65 5.73 -7.11 4.07
N GLN A 66 5.71 -8.44 3.92
CA GLN A 66 5.46 -9.08 2.62
C GLN A 66 4.04 -8.80 2.11
N ALA A 67 3.03 -8.86 2.98
CA ALA A 67 1.65 -8.54 2.62
C ALA A 67 1.51 -7.07 2.18
N LEU A 68 2.08 -6.13 2.95
CA LEU A 68 2.11 -4.71 2.58
C LEU A 68 2.78 -4.48 1.21
N ARG A 69 3.92 -5.12 0.98
CA ARG A 69 4.63 -5.02 -0.31
C ARG A 69 3.78 -5.53 -1.46
N GLN A 70 3.18 -6.72 -1.33
CA GLN A 70 2.33 -7.30 -2.38
C GLN A 70 1.09 -6.44 -2.66
N ASN A 71 0.45 -5.93 -1.60
CA ASN A 71 -0.67 -5.01 -1.70
C ASN A 71 -0.27 -3.70 -2.40
N GLY A 72 0.95 -3.22 -2.16
CA GLY A 72 1.50 -2.03 -2.82
C GLY A 72 1.60 -2.20 -4.33
N TYR A 73 2.17 -3.31 -4.81
CA TYR A 73 2.24 -3.59 -6.24
C TYR A 73 0.87 -3.76 -6.88
N ALA A 74 -0.07 -4.41 -6.18
CA ALA A 74 -1.44 -4.54 -6.65
C ALA A 74 -2.11 -3.16 -6.78
N ALA A 75 -1.94 -2.27 -5.80
CA ALA A 75 -2.46 -0.91 -5.83
C ALA A 75 -1.89 -0.11 -7.01
N ILE A 76 -0.57 -0.14 -7.21
CA ILE A 76 0.10 0.55 -8.33
C ILE A 76 -0.45 0.07 -9.69
N ARG A 77 -0.61 -1.25 -9.86
CA ARG A 77 -1.12 -1.85 -11.10
C ARG A 77 -2.60 -1.54 -11.35
N SER A 78 -3.40 -1.46 -10.29
CA SER A 78 -4.84 -1.21 -10.39
C SER A 78 -5.19 0.26 -10.68
N GLY A 79 -4.29 1.19 -10.38
CA GLY A 79 -4.59 2.63 -10.45
C GLY A 79 -5.71 3.05 -9.49
N ASP A 80 -5.98 2.24 -8.44
CA ASP A 80 -7.07 2.48 -7.52
C ASP A 80 -6.81 3.76 -6.70
N PRO A 81 -7.72 4.76 -6.73
CA PRO A 81 -7.56 6.03 -6.05
C PRO A 81 -7.77 5.95 -4.53
N THR A 82 -8.20 4.80 -4.01
CA THR A 82 -8.49 4.65 -2.59
C THR A 82 -7.18 4.57 -1.83
N ILE A 83 -6.70 5.67 -1.23
CA ILE A 83 -5.63 5.64 -0.21
C ILE A 83 -6.20 5.02 1.07
N ALA A 84 -6.50 3.73 1.02
CA ALA A 84 -6.88 2.94 2.18
C ALA A 84 -5.75 3.00 3.22
N ASN A 85 -6.12 3.37 4.44
CA ASN A 85 -5.26 3.32 5.62
C ASN A 85 -4.65 1.92 5.74
N ALA A 86 -3.38 1.85 6.17
CA ALA A 86 -2.66 0.58 6.34
C ALA A 86 -3.40 -0.43 7.25
N GLU A 87 -4.31 0.04 8.12
CA GLU A 87 -5.18 -0.79 8.95
C GLU A 87 -6.24 -1.60 8.18
N GLU A 88 -6.61 -1.18 6.97
CA GLU A 88 -7.60 -1.89 6.14
C GLU A 88 -6.94 -2.91 5.20
N ALA A 89 -5.66 -2.71 4.86
CA ALA A 89 -4.86 -3.64 4.05
C ALA A 89 -4.51 -4.92 4.82
N LEU A 90 -4.48 -4.85 6.15
CA LEU A 90 -4.45 -6.02 7.04
C LEU A 90 -5.89 -6.48 7.29
N GLY A 91 -6.59 -6.87 6.21
CA GLY A 91 -7.91 -7.44 6.29
C GLY A 91 -7.96 -8.52 7.37
N LYS A 92 -8.81 -8.30 8.36
CA LYS A 92 -9.09 -9.26 9.45
C LYS A 92 -9.19 -10.67 8.87
N PRO A 93 -8.65 -11.71 9.53
CA PRO A 93 -8.85 -13.08 9.07
C PRO A 93 -10.36 -13.30 8.86
N GLN A 94 -10.75 -13.61 7.63
CA GLN A 94 -12.10 -14.06 7.33
C GLN A 94 -12.30 -15.37 8.10
N HIS A 95 -12.90 -15.25 9.29
CA HIS A 95 -13.48 -16.39 9.97
C HIS A 95 -14.82 -16.66 9.29
N ASP A 96 -14.77 -17.39 8.17
CA ASP A 96 -15.94 -17.93 7.50
C ASP A 96 -16.00 -19.43 7.83
N GLU A 97 -16.74 -19.68 8.90
CA GLU A 97 -17.58 -20.85 9.16
C GLU A 97 -17.02 -22.23 8.80
N SER A 98 -16.46 -22.87 9.83
CA SER A 98 -16.33 -24.32 9.95
C SER A 98 -17.67 -25.01 9.62
N PRO A 99 -17.77 -25.87 8.60
CA PRO A 99 -18.97 -26.68 8.44
C PRO A 99 -19.00 -27.74 9.54
N ALA A 100 -20.11 -27.78 10.28
CA ALA A 100 -20.39 -28.77 11.29
C ALA A 100 -20.28 -30.19 10.70
N LEU A 101 -19.52 -31.04 11.39
CA LEU A 101 -19.60 -32.49 11.28
C LEU A 101 -21.00 -32.94 11.73
N GLU A 102 -21.92 -33.11 10.79
CA GLU A 102 -23.12 -33.91 11.02
C GLU A 102 -22.77 -35.37 10.71
N VAL A 103 -22.50 -36.12 11.77
CA VAL A 103 -22.39 -37.58 11.75
C VAL A 103 -23.79 -38.14 11.54
N ILE A 104 -23.98 -38.87 10.44
CA ILE A 104 -25.11 -39.78 10.22
C ILE A 104 -24.57 -41.21 10.27
#